data_AF-A0A2T3Z3B3-F1
#
_entry.id   AF-A0A2T3Z3B3-F1
#
_cell.length_a   1.000
_cell.length_b   1.000
_cell.length_c   1.000
_cell.angle_alpha   90.00
_cell.angle_beta   90.00
_cell.angle_gamma   90.00
#
_symmetry.space_group_name_H-M   'P 1'
#
loop_
_entity.id
_entity.type
_entity.pdbx_description
1 polymer ?
#
loop_
_entity_poly.entity_id
_entity_poly.type
_entity_poly.pdbx_seq_one_letter_code
_entity_poly.pdbx_strand_id
1 'polypeptide(L)'
;MALPNVRFVEIFTDNTESYGERENYVILTQREKSFIASIYCSPVRQGCLKSLVSQAIKVKLEMACDICFTLLVTGPGDRIVLGTRPIPTPGPKEVLVKVAIAGLNPHDQLVRDIGFFIGKNVPAPTGIDIVGTGHAVGKDVNNFKVGDLVFGNGDPFDGDYMATQEYTLMDIDFLGHVPSSVTQDEAATLPLNALTMCIALFDASTHGFPSPLTPAGKSFDYKHTPLVILGGGSNCGKFAIQLAKWAGFGTIIAIAGKTKAEYLVELGATHIIDRTLSDDKIESEVRNIVGDNLLHVCTAVLPKDQTLGARLLSNSKKGTLVTVTKGTVDETKLGEKKAGYRVRGFLCRPHAKDKRELATLFWKAFPGLIEKGILRPTPYEVVKGLDENKINEILDEYG
;
A
#
# COMPACT_ATOMS: atom_id res chain seq x y z
N MET A 1 -28.28 -48.42 16.10
CA MET A 1 -28.87 -48.26 14.77
C MET A 1 -28.02 -47.23 14.04
N ALA A 2 -27.18 -47.69 13.12
CA ALA A 2 -26.14 -46.91 12.46
C ALA A 2 -26.73 -46.20 11.23
N LEU A 3 -26.33 -44.94 11.03
CA LEU A 3 -26.54 -44.21 9.78
C LEU A 3 -25.34 -44.48 8.86
N PRO A 4 -25.54 -44.89 7.59
CA PRO A 4 -24.49 -44.92 6.61
C PRO A 4 -24.49 -43.66 5.72
N ASN A 5 -23.30 -43.12 5.55
CA ASN A 5 -22.66 -42.63 4.32
C ASN A 5 -23.39 -41.66 3.36
N VAL A 6 -22.77 -40.48 3.25
CA VAL A 6 -22.78 -39.51 2.16
C VAL A 6 -22.50 -40.13 0.79
N ARG A 7 -23.28 -39.73 -0.24
CA ARG A 7 -22.82 -39.49 -1.62
C ARG A 7 -23.72 -38.46 -2.32
N PHE A 8 -23.12 -37.35 -2.76
CA PHE A 8 -23.57 -36.58 -3.93
C PHE A 8 -22.42 -36.61 -4.93
N VAL A 9 -22.71 -36.80 -6.23
CA VAL A 9 -22.18 -36.05 -7.39
C VAL A 9 -22.92 -36.59 -8.61
N GLU A 10 -23.62 -35.72 -9.34
CA GLU A 10 -23.67 -35.81 -10.80
C GLU A 10 -23.62 -34.40 -11.37
N ILE A 11 -22.60 -34.16 -12.19
CA ILE A 11 -22.30 -32.91 -12.90
C ILE A 11 -22.86 -33.09 -14.30
N PHE A 12 -23.70 -32.18 -14.78
CA PHE A 12 -23.90 -32.05 -16.22
C PHE A 12 -22.91 -31.04 -16.78
N THR A 13 -22.07 -31.53 -17.68
CA THR A 13 -21.32 -30.73 -18.66
C THR A 13 -22.25 -30.33 -19.79
N ASP A 14 -22.20 -29.08 -20.23
CA ASP A 14 -21.99 -28.85 -21.66
C ASP A 14 -21.46 -27.44 -21.96
N ASN A 15 -20.49 -27.45 -22.87
CA ASN A 15 -19.96 -26.30 -23.59
C ASN A 15 -20.97 -25.88 -24.67
N THR A 16 -21.34 -24.60 -24.72
CA THR A 16 -21.33 -23.79 -25.96
C THR A 16 -21.54 -22.31 -25.61
N GLU A 17 -20.81 -21.46 -26.32
CA GLU A 17 -20.72 -20.01 -26.20
C GLU A 17 -22.06 -19.28 -26.36
N SER A 18 -22.36 -18.36 -25.43
CA SER A 18 -22.76 -16.97 -25.71
C SER A 18 -23.06 -16.27 -24.39
N TYR A 19 -22.65 -15.00 -24.30
CA TYR A 19 -22.69 -14.13 -23.12
C TYR A 19 -23.95 -14.29 -22.26
N GLY A 20 -23.80 -14.89 -21.08
CA GLY A 20 -24.89 -15.11 -20.14
C GLY A 20 -24.87 -14.09 -19.00
N GLU A 21 -25.94 -13.29 -18.93
CA GLU A 21 -26.42 -12.69 -17.69
C GLU A 21 -26.58 -13.80 -16.63
N ARG A 22 -25.99 -13.61 -15.44
CA ARG A 22 -26.24 -14.49 -14.30
C ARG A 22 -27.33 -13.88 -13.44
N GLU A 23 -28.53 -14.46 -13.52
CA GLU A 23 -29.56 -14.29 -12.50
C GLU A 23 -29.09 -14.96 -11.20
N ASN A 24 -28.97 -14.18 -10.12
CA ASN A 24 -28.69 -14.70 -8.78
C ASN A 24 -29.99 -15.17 -8.11
N TYR A 25 -30.04 -16.43 -7.66
CA TYR A 25 -31.13 -16.98 -6.85
C TYR A 25 -30.67 -17.18 -5.40
N VAL A 26 -31.55 -16.89 -4.43
CA VAL A 26 -31.32 -17.07 -2.98
C VAL A 26 -32.12 -18.26 -2.46
N ILE A 27 -31.44 -19.23 -1.83
CA ILE A 27 -32.08 -20.33 -1.10
C ILE A 27 -32.16 -19.93 0.38
N LEU A 28 -33.38 -19.77 0.89
CA LEU A 28 -33.63 -19.51 2.31
C LEU A 28 -33.86 -20.81 3.09
N THR A 29 -33.30 -20.89 4.29
CA THR A 29 -33.51 -21.99 5.22
C THR A 29 -34.91 -21.94 5.86
N GLN A 30 -35.43 -23.07 6.35
CA GLN A 30 -36.74 -23.13 7.01
C GLN A 30 -36.86 -22.20 8.24
N ARG A 31 -35.74 -21.82 8.86
CA ARG A 31 -35.70 -20.96 10.06
C ARG A 31 -36.01 -19.50 9.75
N GLU A 32 -35.69 -19.04 8.53
CA GLU A 32 -35.88 -17.65 8.08
C GLU A 32 -37.32 -17.38 7.64
N LYS A 33 -38.03 -18.40 7.14
CA LYS A 33 -39.46 -18.31 6.78
C LYS A 33 -40.35 -18.03 8.00
N SER A 34 -40.01 -18.61 9.16
CA SER A 34 -40.82 -18.51 10.38
C SER A 34 -40.68 -17.17 11.11
N PHE A 35 -39.54 -16.49 10.96
CA PHE A 35 -39.29 -15.17 11.56
C PHE A 35 -40.03 -14.05 10.82
N ILE A 36 -40.20 -14.17 9.50
CA ILE A 36 -40.94 -13.20 8.69
C ILE A 36 -42.45 -13.35 8.89
N ALA A 37 -42.94 -14.57 9.13
CA ALA A 37 -44.35 -14.85 9.36
C ALA A 37 -44.88 -14.30 10.72
N SER A 38 -44.03 -14.12 11.72
CA SER A 38 -44.44 -13.67 13.07
C SER A 38 -44.65 -12.15 13.19
N ILE A 39 -44.17 -11.36 12.22
CA ILE A 39 -44.24 -9.89 12.27
C ILE A 39 -45.60 -9.36 11.75
N TYR A 40 -46.42 -10.17 11.09
CA TYR A 40 -47.62 -9.70 10.37
C TYR A 40 -48.88 -10.54 10.63
N CYS A 41 -49.39 -10.50 11.87
CA CYS A 41 -50.75 -10.99 12.18
C CYS A 41 -51.69 -9.83 12.50
N SER A 42 -52.41 -9.33 11.49
CA SER A 42 -53.72 -8.67 11.65
C SER A 42 -54.52 -8.75 10.33
N PRO A 43 -55.82 -9.12 10.34
CA PRO A 43 -56.56 -9.49 9.14
C PRO A 43 -57.31 -8.28 8.52
N VAL A 44 -56.61 -7.35 7.86
CA VAL A 44 -57.25 -6.36 6.98
C VAL A 44 -56.35 -6.05 5.78
N ARG A 45 -56.84 -6.35 4.56
CA ARG A 45 -56.29 -6.08 3.21
C ARG A 45 -55.21 -7.03 2.67
N GLN A 46 -55.62 -8.22 2.21
CA GLN A 46 -54.73 -9.17 1.51
C GLN A 46 -54.56 -8.90 0.00
N GLY A 47 -55.35 -8.02 -0.62
CA GLY A 47 -55.31 -7.79 -2.07
C GLY A 47 -54.33 -6.70 -2.53
N CYS A 48 -54.30 -5.55 -1.85
CA CYS A 48 -53.46 -4.41 -2.23
C CYS A 48 -52.05 -4.46 -1.60
N LEU A 49 -51.90 -5.24 -0.52
CA LEU A 49 -50.63 -5.36 0.21
C LEU A 49 -49.63 -6.25 -0.53
N LYS A 50 -50.05 -7.22 -1.35
CA LYS A 50 -49.11 -8.10 -2.08
C LYS A 50 -48.28 -7.36 -3.13
N SER A 51 -48.84 -6.37 -3.84
CA SER A 51 -48.06 -5.59 -4.81
C SER A 51 -47.23 -4.50 -4.14
N LEU A 52 -47.74 -3.87 -3.07
CA LEU A 52 -46.98 -2.89 -2.27
C LEU A 52 -45.86 -3.54 -1.46
N VAL A 53 -46.06 -4.75 -0.94
CA VAL A 53 -45.03 -5.53 -0.25
C VAL A 53 -44.09 -6.14 -1.27
N SER A 54 -44.54 -6.59 -2.45
CA SER A 54 -43.65 -7.02 -3.53
C SER A 54 -42.80 -5.86 -4.04
N GLN A 55 -43.36 -4.66 -4.26
CA GLN A 55 -42.58 -3.47 -4.65
C GLN A 55 -41.72 -2.94 -3.52
N ALA A 56 -42.18 -2.91 -2.27
CA ALA A 56 -41.35 -2.49 -1.14
C ALA A 56 -40.24 -3.49 -0.83
N ILE A 57 -40.47 -4.80 -1.02
CA ILE A 57 -39.45 -5.85 -0.94
C ILE A 57 -38.52 -5.79 -2.15
N LYS A 58 -39.00 -5.47 -3.36
CA LYS A 58 -38.15 -5.26 -4.54
C LYS A 58 -37.27 -4.01 -4.38
N VAL A 59 -37.81 -2.92 -3.84
CA VAL A 59 -37.07 -1.69 -3.53
C VAL A 59 -36.12 -1.87 -2.34
N LYS A 60 -36.43 -2.75 -1.36
CA LYS A 60 -35.50 -3.12 -0.27
C LYS A 60 -34.48 -4.21 -0.66
N LEU A 61 -34.76 -5.04 -1.66
CA LEU A 61 -33.83 -6.05 -2.20
C LEU A 61 -32.96 -5.48 -3.34
N GLU A 62 -33.37 -4.41 -4.01
CA GLU A 62 -32.47 -3.55 -4.80
C GLU A 62 -31.53 -2.71 -3.92
N MET A 63 -31.76 -2.70 -2.59
CA MET A 63 -30.78 -2.31 -1.58
C MET A 63 -30.01 -3.52 -1.00
N ALA A 64 -29.91 -4.62 -1.74
CA ALA A 64 -28.89 -5.62 -1.45
C ALA A 64 -27.54 -4.89 -1.52
N CYS A 65 -26.92 -4.66 -0.36
CA CYS A 65 -25.49 -4.42 -0.34
C CYS A 65 -24.87 -5.61 -1.06
N ASP A 66 -24.46 -5.43 -2.31
CA ASP A 66 -23.62 -6.41 -2.97
C ASP A 66 -22.46 -6.68 -2.01
N ILE A 67 -22.23 -7.94 -1.67
CA ILE A 67 -21.15 -8.34 -0.77
C ILE A 67 -19.93 -8.74 -1.60
N CYS A 68 -18.74 -8.50 -1.06
CA CYS A 68 -17.49 -8.96 -1.64
C CYS A 68 -16.74 -9.84 -0.65
N PHE A 69 -16.00 -10.82 -1.17
CA PHE A 69 -15.06 -11.59 -0.38
C PHE A 69 -13.88 -10.71 0.07
N THR A 70 -13.43 -10.93 1.29
CA THR A 70 -12.41 -10.09 1.93
C THR A 70 -11.60 -10.92 2.91
N LEU A 71 -10.30 -10.70 2.95
CA LEU A 71 -9.44 -11.21 4.02
C LEU A 71 -9.48 -10.23 5.20
N LEU A 72 -9.83 -10.74 6.38
CA LEU A 72 -10.17 -9.92 7.54
C LEU A 72 -9.26 -10.26 8.73
N VAL A 73 -8.75 -9.23 9.38
CA VAL A 73 -8.27 -9.29 10.77
C VAL A 73 -9.47 -9.21 11.69
N THR A 74 -9.78 -10.26 12.44
CA THR A 74 -10.93 -10.33 13.36
C THR A 74 -10.63 -9.76 14.75
N GLY A 75 -9.35 -9.67 15.09
CA GLY A 75 -8.84 -9.17 16.35
C GLY A 75 -7.32 -9.00 16.25
N PRO A 76 -6.71 -8.01 16.92
CA PRO A 76 -5.25 -7.90 16.97
C PRO A 76 -4.62 -9.17 17.53
N GLY A 77 -3.70 -9.77 16.77
CA GLY A 77 -3.02 -11.03 17.10
C GLY A 77 -3.72 -12.28 16.56
N ASP A 78 -4.93 -12.14 16.02
CA ASP A 78 -5.60 -13.26 15.34
C ASP A 78 -5.01 -13.48 13.95
N ARG A 79 -5.14 -14.72 13.45
CA ARG A 79 -4.87 -15.00 12.04
C ARG A 79 -5.94 -14.33 11.16
N ILE A 80 -5.51 -13.87 9.99
CA ILE A 80 -6.43 -13.37 8.96
C ILE A 80 -7.34 -14.51 8.50
N VAL A 81 -8.62 -14.22 8.30
CA VAL A 81 -9.62 -15.18 7.79
C VAL A 81 -10.38 -14.63 6.59
N LEU A 82 -10.83 -15.50 5.71
CA LEU A 82 -11.74 -15.15 4.64
C LEU A 82 -13.15 -14.89 5.18
N GLY A 83 -13.69 -13.71 4.88
CA GLY A 83 -15.06 -13.33 5.18
C GLY A 83 -15.63 -12.46 4.07
N THR A 84 -16.61 -11.64 4.42
CA THR A 84 -17.31 -10.76 3.47
C THR A 84 -17.54 -9.37 4.02
N ARG A 85 -17.52 -8.36 3.14
CA ARG A 85 -17.90 -6.98 3.45
C ARG A 85 -18.89 -6.45 2.41
N PRO A 86 -19.73 -5.45 2.76
CA PRO A 86 -20.50 -4.70 1.76
C PRO A 86 -19.56 -4.04 0.73
N ILE A 87 -19.96 -4.03 -0.53
CA ILE A 87 -19.31 -3.24 -1.58
C ILE A 87 -19.65 -1.77 -1.33
N PRO A 88 -18.64 -0.90 -1.14
CA PRO A 88 -18.87 0.51 -0.91
C PRO A 88 -19.33 1.21 -2.21
N THR A 89 -20.08 2.30 -2.06
CA THR A 89 -20.49 3.16 -3.18
C THR A 89 -19.50 4.32 -3.32
N PRO A 90 -18.96 4.61 -4.52
CA PRO A 90 -17.99 5.69 -4.67
C PRO A 90 -18.64 7.06 -4.42
N GLY A 91 -17.98 7.86 -3.58
CA GLY A 91 -18.21 9.27 -3.41
C GLY A 91 -17.85 10.08 -4.67
N PRO A 92 -18.07 11.40 -4.66
CA PRO A 92 -17.96 12.21 -5.88
C PRO A 92 -16.59 12.20 -6.56
N LYS A 93 -15.51 12.05 -5.78
CA LYS A 93 -14.11 12.03 -6.27
C LYS A 93 -13.44 10.67 -6.09
N GLU A 94 -14.23 9.61 -6.10
CA GLU A 94 -13.75 8.26 -5.86
C GLU A 94 -14.05 7.35 -7.06
N VAL A 95 -13.23 6.33 -7.22
CA VAL A 95 -13.44 5.22 -8.14
C VAL A 95 -13.63 3.98 -7.29
N LEU A 96 -14.70 3.23 -7.53
CA LEU A 96 -14.83 1.87 -7.05
C LEU A 96 -14.03 0.97 -8.00
N VAL A 97 -13.02 0.31 -7.48
CA VAL A 97 -12.12 -0.56 -8.24
C VAL A 97 -12.46 -2.01 -7.93
N LYS A 98 -12.65 -2.82 -8.99
CA LYS A 98 -12.61 -4.28 -8.88
C LYS A 98 -11.15 -4.71 -8.80
N VAL A 99 -10.72 -5.15 -7.63
CA VAL A 99 -9.32 -5.47 -7.34
C VAL A 99 -8.91 -6.73 -8.10
N ALA A 100 -7.80 -6.64 -8.81
CA ALA A 100 -7.14 -7.78 -9.44
C ALA A 100 -5.97 -8.27 -8.58
N ILE A 101 -5.21 -7.33 -7.99
CA ILE A 101 -4.01 -7.63 -7.20
C ILE A 101 -3.95 -6.70 -6.00
N ALA A 102 -3.65 -7.28 -4.84
CA ALA A 102 -3.35 -6.58 -3.60
C ALA A 102 -1.86 -6.77 -3.27
N GLY A 103 -1.14 -5.66 -3.12
CA GLY A 103 0.25 -5.69 -2.64
C GLY A 103 0.30 -5.70 -1.11
N LEU A 104 1.11 -6.61 -0.57
CA LEU A 104 1.42 -6.69 0.86
C LEU A 104 2.74 -6.01 1.18
N ASN A 105 2.81 -5.45 2.38
CA ASN A 105 3.94 -4.71 2.91
C ASN A 105 4.19 -5.11 4.38
N PRO A 106 5.39 -4.83 4.94
CA PRO A 106 5.72 -5.21 6.32
C PRO A 106 4.74 -4.67 7.38
N HIS A 107 4.10 -3.53 7.13
CA HIS A 107 3.14 -2.98 8.08
C HIS A 107 1.83 -3.78 8.14
N ASP A 108 1.50 -4.60 7.13
CA ASP A 108 0.30 -5.45 7.14
C ASP A 108 0.41 -6.52 8.24
N GLN A 109 1.61 -7.02 8.52
CA GLN A 109 1.88 -7.87 9.69
C GLN A 109 1.60 -7.11 10.99
N LEU A 110 2.00 -5.84 11.08
CA LEU A 110 1.69 -5.00 12.25
C LEU A 110 0.20 -4.68 12.37
N VAL A 111 -0.52 -4.57 11.26
CA VAL A 111 -1.99 -4.42 11.28
C VAL A 111 -2.63 -5.68 11.85
N ARG A 112 -2.22 -6.87 11.41
CA ARG A 112 -2.71 -8.15 11.93
C ARG A 112 -2.35 -8.34 13.41
N ASP A 113 -1.08 -8.18 13.76
CA ASP A 113 -0.57 -8.65 15.05
C ASP A 113 -0.88 -7.68 16.20
N ILE A 114 -0.88 -6.38 15.94
CA ILE A 114 -1.04 -5.36 16.99
C ILE A 114 -2.07 -4.29 16.66
N GLY A 115 -2.79 -4.42 15.54
CA GLY A 115 -3.79 -3.43 15.13
C GLY A 115 -3.19 -2.06 14.82
N PHE A 116 -1.98 -2.01 14.23
CA PHE A 116 -1.19 -0.77 14.08
C PHE A 116 -1.94 0.42 13.45
N PHE A 117 -2.87 0.17 12.51
CA PHE A 117 -3.73 1.21 11.91
C PHE A 117 -5.20 1.10 12.31
N ILE A 118 -5.71 -0.13 12.40
CA ILE A 118 -7.14 -0.40 12.64
C ILE A 118 -7.52 -0.35 14.14
N GLY A 119 -6.55 -0.42 15.05
CA GLY A 119 -6.79 -0.46 16.48
C GLY A 119 -7.74 -1.60 16.86
N LYS A 120 -8.90 -1.25 17.44
CA LYS A 120 -9.97 -2.19 17.79
C LYS A 120 -11.12 -2.20 16.77
N ASN A 121 -10.97 -1.51 15.65
CA ASN A 121 -11.97 -1.48 14.58
C ASN A 121 -11.80 -2.75 13.74
N VAL A 122 -12.34 -3.85 14.25
CA VAL A 122 -12.34 -5.18 13.62
C VAL A 122 -13.78 -5.68 13.49
N PRO A 123 -14.09 -6.55 12.50
CA PRO A 123 -13.18 -7.08 11.49
C PRO A 123 -12.79 -6.05 10.41
N ALA A 124 -11.53 -6.08 9.95
CA ALA A 124 -11.03 -5.13 8.95
C ALA A 124 -10.08 -5.78 7.93
N PRO A 125 -10.09 -5.30 6.66
CA PRO A 125 -9.14 -5.72 5.63
C PRO A 125 -7.72 -5.16 5.85
N THR A 126 -6.78 -5.67 5.05
CA THR A 126 -5.35 -5.29 5.04
C THR A 126 -4.88 -4.95 3.62
N GLY A 127 -3.60 -4.54 3.48
CA GLY A 127 -3.01 -4.14 2.20
C GLY A 127 -3.48 -2.78 1.72
N ILE A 128 -2.57 -2.00 1.13
CA ILE A 128 -2.88 -0.66 0.61
C ILE A 128 -2.35 -0.42 -0.81
N ASP A 129 -1.65 -1.38 -1.40
CA ASP A 129 -1.24 -1.32 -2.80
C ASP A 129 -2.30 -2.05 -3.63
N ILE A 130 -2.95 -1.32 -4.53
CA ILE A 130 -4.12 -1.82 -5.28
C ILE A 130 -3.83 -1.75 -6.76
N VAL A 131 -4.09 -2.85 -7.49
CA VAL A 131 -4.21 -2.87 -8.95
C VAL A 131 -5.54 -3.50 -9.31
N GLY A 132 -6.26 -2.90 -10.26
CA GLY A 132 -7.56 -3.41 -10.64
C GLY A 132 -8.20 -2.62 -11.77
N THR A 133 -9.47 -2.91 -12.02
CA THR A 133 -10.25 -2.25 -13.07
C THR A 133 -11.31 -1.34 -12.46
N GLY A 134 -11.46 -0.12 -12.98
CA GLY A 134 -12.54 0.79 -12.57
C GLY A 134 -13.90 0.14 -12.80
N HIS A 135 -14.67 -0.06 -11.73
CA HIS A 135 -15.99 -0.68 -11.75
C HIS A 135 -17.12 0.36 -11.75
N ALA A 136 -16.99 1.40 -10.94
CA ALA A 136 -17.88 2.56 -10.93
C ALA A 136 -17.08 3.83 -10.61
N VAL A 137 -17.58 4.99 -11.04
CA VAL A 137 -16.90 6.28 -10.82
C VAL A 137 -17.86 7.30 -10.20
N GLY A 138 -17.33 8.13 -9.32
CA GLY A 138 -18.03 9.26 -8.73
C GLY A 138 -18.40 10.33 -9.76
N LYS A 139 -19.42 11.12 -9.45
CA LYS A 139 -19.96 12.16 -10.34
C LYS A 139 -18.97 13.28 -10.73
N ASP A 140 -17.93 13.52 -9.93
CA ASP A 140 -16.94 14.58 -10.16
C ASP A 140 -15.62 13.99 -10.72
N VAL A 141 -15.61 12.70 -11.07
CA VAL A 141 -14.46 12.02 -11.68
C VAL A 141 -14.48 12.24 -13.20
N ASN A 142 -13.41 12.84 -13.72
CA ASN A 142 -13.28 13.18 -15.16
C ASN A 142 -12.06 12.56 -15.84
N ASN A 143 -11.10 12.07 -15.06
CA ASN A 143 -9.81 11.53 -15.51
C ASN A 143 -9.75 9.99 -15.52
N PHE A 144 -10.83 9.34 -15.08
CA PHE A 144 -11.00 7.89 -15.06
C PHE A 144 -12.43 7.53 -15.50
N LYS A 145 -12.59 6.34 -16.08
CA LYS A 145 -13.87 5.77 -16.48
C LYS A 145 -13.94 4.28 -16.13
N VAL A 146 -15.15 3.74 -16.17
CA VAL A 146 -15.39 2.30 -16.03
C VAL A 146 -14.58 1.54 -17.09
N GLY A 147 -13.92 0.46 -16.68
CA GLY A 147 -13.06 -0.37 -17.53
C GLY A 147 -11.60 0.05 -17.58
N ASP A 148 -11.22 1.21 -17.02
CA ASP A 148 -9.81 1.61 -16.96
C ASP A 148 -9.00 0.69 -16.03
N LEU A 149 -7.81 0.28 -16.49
CA LEU A 149 -6.85 -0.46 -15.67
C LEU A 149 -6.02 0.52 -14.84
N VAL A 150 -6.15 0.43 -13.52
CA VAL A 150 -5.63 1.41 -12.57
C VAL A 150 -4.80 0.77 -11.47
N PHE A 151 -3.90 1.56 -10.89
CA PHE A 151 -3.11 1.21 -9.71
C PHE A 151 -3.01 2.41 -8.77
N GLY A 152 -2.89 2.16 -7.46
CA GLY A 152 -2.93 3.24 -6.48
C GLY A 152 -2.64 2.83 -5.05
N ASN A 153 -2.71 3.82 -4.16
CA ASN A 153 -2.66 3.62 -2.71
C ASN A 153 -4.00 3.84 -2.02
N GLY A 154 -4.38 2.86 -1.20
CA GLY A 154 -5.51 2.93 -0.27
C GLY A 154 -5.28 3.82 0.95
N ASP A 155 -6.28 3.86 1.84
CA ASP A 155 -6.18 4.49 3.16
C ASP A 155 -6.10 3.42 4.25
N PRO A 156 -4.95 3.26 4.94
CA PRO A 156 -4.81 2.27 6.00
C PRO A 156 -5.76 2.44 7.20
N PHE A 157 -6.42 3.58 7.33
CA PHE A 157 -7.34 3.88 8.42
C PHE A 157 -8.82 3.69 8.06
N ASP A 158 -9.13 3.32 6.81
CA ASP A 158 -10.48 3.08 6.33
C ASP A 158 -10.56 1.75 5.57
N GLY A 159 -11.36 0.82 6.11
CA GLY A 159 -11.52 -0.51 5.55
C GLY A 159 -12.02 -0.50 4.10
N ASP A 160 -12.80 0.51 3.69
CA ASP A 160 -13.35 0.59 2.33
C ASP A 160 -12.30 0.93 1.27
N TYR A 161 -11.08 1.30 1.68
CA TYR A 161 -9.96 1.68 0.81
C TYR A 161 -8.81 0.66 0.83
N MET A 162 -8.98 -0.49 1.48
CA MET A 162 -7.92 -1.50 1.61
C MET A 162 -7.89 -2.47 0.42
N ALA A 163 -6.81 -3.21 0.26
CA ALA A 163 -6.53 -3.98 -0.94
C ALA A 163 -7.01 -5.44 -0.89
N THR A 164 -7.04 -6.09 0.28
CA THR A 164 -7.35 -7.53 0.40
C THR A 164 -8.85 -7.86 0.35
N GLN A 165 -9.57 -7.27 -0.60
CA GLN A 165 -11.00 -7.42 -0.86
C GLN A 165 -11.28 -7.31 -2.36
N GLU A 166 -12.38 -7.88 -2.86
CA GLU A 166 -12.66 -7.87 -4.31
C GLU A 166 -13.02 -6.48 -4.85
N TYR A 167 -13.55 -5.58 -4.00
CA TYR A 167 -13.92 -4.22 -4.39
C TYR A 167 -13.47 -3.21 -3.34
N THR A 168 -12.88 -2.11 -3.79
CA THR A 168 -12.31 -1.07 -2.91
C THR A 168 -12.50 0.31 -3.49
N LEU A 169 -12.64 1.32 -2.63
CA LEU A 169 -12.65 2.72 -3.02
C LEU A 169 -11.23 3.24 -3.21
N MET A 170 -11.08 4.13 -4.17
CA MET A 170 -9.84 4.82 -4.47
C MET A 170 -10.12 6.31 -4.70
N ASP A 171 -9.43 7.18 -3.96
CA ASP A 171 -9.41 8.62 -4.22
C ASP A 171 -8.61 8.89 -5.51
N ILE A 172 -9.20 9.67 -6.42
CA ILE A 172 -8.59 9.99 -7.73
C ILE A 172 -7.25 10.73 -7.64
N ASP A 173 -6.90 11.31 -6.49
CA ASP A 173 -5.61 11.96 -6.27
C ASP A 173 -4.48 10.96 -5.91
N PHE A 174 -4.81 9.71 -5.60
CA PHE A 174 -3.85 8.63 -5.26
C PHE A 174 -3.99 7.40 -6.17
N LEU A 175 -4.43 7.64 -7.41
CA LEU A 175 -4.69 6.65 -8.44
C LEU A 175 -4.00 7.07 -9.74
N GLY A 176 -3.51 6.10 -10.50
CA GLY A 176 -3.00 6.29 -11.85
C GLY A 176 -3.45 5.18 -12.79
N HIS A 177 -3.36 5.43 -14.10
CA HIS A 177 -3.49 4.38 -15.11
C HIS A 177 -2.25 3.49 -15.08
N VAL A 178 -2.43 2.18 -15.16
CA VAL A 178 -1.31 1.25 -15.33
C VAL A 178 -0.67 1.50 -16.70
N PRO A 179 0.62 1.90 -16.79
CA PRO A 179 1.27 2.10 -18.06
C PRO A 179 1.39 0.79 -18.85
N SER A 180 1.27 0.85 -20.17
CA SER A 180 1.42 -0.34 -21.03
C SER A 180 2.82 -0.95 -21.03
N SER A 181 3.82 -0.24 -20.47
CA SER A 181 5.20 -0.70 -20.33
C SER A 181 5.41 -1.69 -19.18
N VAL A 182 4.40 -1.93 -18.33
CA VAL A 182 4.47 -2.85 -17.19
C VAL A 182 3.22 -3.72 -17.12
N THR A 183 3.38 -4.93 -16.57
CA THR A 183 2.27 -5.84 -16.24
C THR A 183 1.52 -5.38 -14.99
N GLN A 184 0.35 -5.96 -14.72
CA GLN A 184 -0.41 -5.71 -13.50
C GLN A 184 0.37 -6.13 -12.25
N ASP A 185 1.03 -7.29 -12.30
CA ASP A 185 1.85 -7.81 -11.20
C ASP A 185 3.01 -6.86 -10.88
N GLU A 186 3.70 -6.37 -11.92
CA GLU A 186 4.75 -5.35 -11.78
C GLU A 186 4.20 -4.04 -11.23
N ALA A 187 3.02 -3.60 -11.68
CA ALA A 187 2.39 -2.38 -11.22
C ALA A 187 2.07 -2.43 -9.72
N ALA A 188 1.73 -3.60 -9.18
CA ALA A 188 1.43 -3.77 -7.76
C ALA A 188 2.65 -3.54 -6.84
N THR A 189 3.86 -3.60 -7.38
CA THR A 189 5.11 -3.41 -6.60
C THR A 189 5.48 -1.94 -6.35
N LEU A 190 4.78 -1.02 -7.01
CA LEU A 190 5.17 0.38 -7.17
C LEU A 190 4.58 1.34 -6.10
N PRO A 191 3.27 1.32 -5.78
CA PRO A 191 2.60 2.50 -5.23
C PRO A 191 3.15 3.00 -3.90
N LEU A 192 3.05 2.18 -2.84
CA LEU A 192 3.41 2.62 -1.49
C LEU A 192 4.89 2.93 -1.38
N ASN A 193 5.74 2.03 -1.88
CA ASN A 193 7.17 2.14 -1.69
C ASN A 193 7.74 3.37 -2.43
N ALA A 194 7.23 3.67 -3.63
CA ALA A 194 7.61 4.87 -4.38
C ALA A 194 7.11 6.15 -3.71
N LEU A 195 5.84 6.21 -3.31
CA LEU A 195 5.27 7.39 -2.66
C LEU A 195 5.92 7.65 -1.30
N THR A 196 6.20 6.61 -0.52
CA THR A 196 6.90 6.70 0.77
C THR A 196 8.24 7.40 0.61
N MET A 197 9.03 7.00 -0.38
CA MET A 197 10.34 7.62 -0.60
C MET A 197 10.27 8.98 -1.30
N CYS A 198 9.23 9.23 -2.10
CA CYS A 198 8.95 10.56 -2.61
C CYS A 198 8.73 11.55 -1.43
N ILE A 199 7.89 11.17 -0.46
CA ILE A 199 7.66 11.96 0.75
C ILE A 199 8.94 12.07 1.60
N ALA A 200 9.69 10.98 1.78
CA ALA A 200 10.92 10.99 2.58
C ALA A 200 12.00 11.97 2.05
N LEU A 201 12.06 12.14 0.73
CA LEU A 201 13.05 13.01 0.08
C LEU A 201 12.53 14.44 -0.10
N PHE A 202 11.30 14.60 -0.57
CA PHE A 202 10.85 15.88 -1.12
C PHE A 202 9.85 16.64 -0.27
N ASP A 203 9.24 16.01 0.74
CA ASP A 203 8.29 16.71 1.60
C ASP A 203 8.98 17.66 2.58
N ALA A 204 8.41 18.84 2.79
CA ALA A 204 8.99 19.87 3.65
C ALA A 204 9.12 19.43 5.13
N SER A 205 8.32 18.46 5.59
CA SER A 205 8.43 17.93 6.96
C SER A 205 9.52 16.87 7.13
N THR A 206 10.10 16.36 6.04
CA THR A 206 11.14 15.31 6.04
C THR A 206 12.50 15.92 5.68
N HIS A 207 13.12 15.53 4.57
CA HIS A 207 14.34 16.16 4.06
C HIS A 207 14.06 17.54 3.45
N GLY A 208 12.88 17.72 2.83
CA GLY A 208 12.50 18.96 2.20
C GLY A 208 13.37 19.35 1.01
N PHE A 209 13.98 18.37 0.31
CA PHE A 209 14.58 18.68 -0.98
C PHE A 209 13.48 19.21 -1.90
N PRO A 210 13.70 20.28 -2.66
CA PRO A 210 12.74 20.69 -3.68
C PRO A 210 12.42 19.48 -4.58
N SER A 211 11.18 19.29 -5.00
CA SER A 211 10.84 18.16 -5.88
C SER A 211 11.29 18.43 -7.31
N PRO A 212 11.86 17.46 -8.07
CA PRO A 212 12.21 17.61 -9.49
C PRO A 212 11.01 17.97 -10.39
N LEU A 213 9.78 17.80 -9.88
CA LEU A 213 8.54 18.20 -10.55
C LEU A 213 8.26 19.71 -10.46
N THR A 214 9.00 20.44 -9.63
CA THR A 214 8.84 21.89 -9.39
C THR A 214 9.95 22.70 -10.04
N PRO A 215 9.75 23.99 -10.34
CA PRO A 215 10.82 24.87 -10.82
C PRO A 215 12.03 24.90 -9.88
N ALA A 216 11.80 24.92 -8.57
CA ALA A 216 12.87 24.95 -7.56
C ALA A 216 13.74 23.67 -7.61
N GLY A 217 13.12 22.50 -7.80
CA GLY A 217 13.88 21.24 -7.97
C GLY A 217 14.70 21.21 -9.23
N LYS A 218 14.18 21.72 -10.35
CA LYS A 218 14.95 21.77 -11.61
C LYS A 218 16.24 22.58 -11.52
N SER A 219 16.31 23.55 -10.62
CA SER A 219 17.49 24.37 -10.35
C SER A 219 18.31 23.96 -9.12
N PHE A 220 17.87 22.95 -8.37
CA PHE A 220 18.53 22.53 -7.14
C PHE A 220 19.83 21.76 -7.44
N ASP A 221 20.86 21.99 -6.63
CA ASP A 221 22.17 21.33 -6.80
C ASP A 221 22.19 19.93 -6.15
N TYR A 222 21.42 19.00 -6.71
CA TYR A 222 21.47 17.61 -6.28
C TYR A 222 22.85 16.99 -6.51
N LYS A 223 23.55 17.41 -7.57
CA LYS A 223 24.83 16.83 -7.97
C LYS A 223 25.87 16.89 -6.85
N HIS A 224 25.91 17.98 -6.08
CA HIS A 224 26.84 18.13 -4.96
C HIS A 224 26.20 17.86 -3.59
N THR A 225 25.02 17.24 -3.56
CA THR A 225 24.34 16.86 -2.32
C THR A 225 24.51 15.35 -2.09
N PRO A 226 25.27 14.90 -1.09
CA PRO A 226 25.37 13.48 -0.76
C PRO A 226 24.16 12.99 0.03
N LEU A 227 23.68 11.80 -0.31
CA LEU A 227 22.59 11.11 0.38
C LEU A 227 23.00 9.69 0.75
N VAL A 228 22.82 9.32 2.02
CA VAL A 228 22.90 7.93 2.47
C VAL A 228 21.51 7.32 2.61
N ILE A 229 21.35 6.11 2.07
CA ILE A 229 20.14 5.30 2.16
C ILE A 229 20.47 4.05 2.99
N LEU A 230 20.04 4.04 4.25
CA LEU A 230 20.11 2.87 5.11
C LEU A 230 19.01 1.88 4.73
N GLY A 231 19.39 0.64 4.45
CA GLY A 231 18.44 -0.38 3.97
C GLY A 231 18.18 -0.29 2.47
N GLY A 232 19.18 0.10 1.67
CA GLY A 232 19.04 0.27 0.22
C GLY A 232 18.52 -0.97 -0.54
N GLY A 233 18.67 -2.17 0.03
CA GLY A 233 18.16 -3.43 -0.54
C GLY A 233 16.68 -3.74 -0.29
N SER A 234 15.98 -2.94 0.52
CA SER A 234 14.53 -3.05 0.73
C SER A 234 13.74 -2.49 -0.46
N ASN A 235 12.43 -2.70 -0.52
CA ASN A 235 11.61 -2.13 -1.60
C ASN A 235 11.61 -0.59 -1.55
N CYS A 236 11.35 0.01 -0.38
CA CYS A 236 11.58 1.44 -0.16
C CYS A 236 13.00 1.87 -0.57
N GLY A 237 14.04 1.14 -0.18
CA GLY A 237 15.43 1.49 -0.46
C GLY A 237 15.72 1.57 -1.96
N LYS A 238 15.21 0.61 -2.74
CA LYS A 238 15.32 0.61 -4.20
C LYS A 238 14.63 1.82 -4.82
N PHE A 239 13.43 2.21 -4.36
CA PHE A 239 12.76 3.42 -4.87
C PHE A 239 13.46 4.70 -4.42
N ALA A 240 14.03 4.74 -3.22
CA ALA A 240 14.84 5.87 -2.76
C ALA A 240 16.03 6.11 -3.71
N ILE A 241 16.72 5.03 -4.10
CA ILE A 241 17.84 5.08 -5.05
C ILE A 241 17.36 5.61 -6.41
N GLN A 242 16.27 5.05 -6.95
CA GLN A 242 15.74 5.46 -8.26
C GLN A 242 15.29 6.93 -8.27
N LEU A 243 14.60 7.38 -7.21
CA LEU A 243 14.17 8.77 -7.06
C LEU A 243 15.35 9.72 -6.89
N ALA A 244 16.39 9.33 -6.14
CA ALA A 244 17.60 10.12 -5.99
C ALA A 244 18.37 10.23 -7.33
N LYS A 245 18.49 9.12 -8.08
CA LYS A 245 19.07 9.12 -9.43
C LYS A 245 18.30 10.05 -10.36
N TRP A 246 16.97 9.93 -10.36
CA TRP A 246 16.07 10.74 -11.16
C TRP A 246 16.17 12.24 -10.86
N ALA A 247 16.27 12.60 -9.57
CA ALA A 247 16.47 13.97 -9.15
C ALA A 247 17.86 14.52 -9.55
N GLY A 248 18.85 13.65 -9.74
CA GLY A 248 20.20 14.03 -10.17
C GLY A 248 21.22 14.09 -9.03
N PHE A 249 20.99 13.36 -7.93
CA PHE A 249 21.97 13.24 -6.85
C PHE A 249 23.29 12.66 -7.38
N GLY A 250 24.40 13.36 -7.15
CA GLY A 250 25.72 12.90 -7.62
C GLY A 250 26.35 11.84 -6.72
N THR A 251 25.95 11.79 -5.44
CA THR A 251 26.44 10.81 -4.48
C THR A 251 25.26 10.16 -3.76
N ILE A 252 25.00 8.88 -4.10
CA ILE A 252 23.95 8.05 -3.53
C ILE A 252 24.63 6.82 -2.92
N ILE A 253 24.77 6.82 -1.59
CA ILE A 253 25.42 5.73 -0.85
C ILE A 253 24.33 4.80 -0.30
N ALA A 254 24.23 3.60 -0.85
CA ALA A 254 23.29 2.59 -0.36
C ALA A 254 23.98 1.63 0.62
N ILE A 255 23.48 1.57 1.85
CA ILE A 255 23.93 0.59 2.84
C ILE A 255 22.98 -0.62 2.75
N ALA A 256 23.51 -1.74 2.25
CA ALA A 256 22.73 -2.93 1.92
C ALA A 256 23.60 -4.20 1.98
N GLY A 257 22.98 -5.38 1.82
CA GLY A 257 23.72 -6.63 1.69
C GLY A 257 24.41 -6.76 0.33
N LYS A 258 25.60 -7.36 0.28
CA LYS A 258 26.41 -7.50 -0.94
C LYS A 258 25.75 -8.23 -2.10
N THR A 259 24.87 -9.19 -1.81
CA THR A 259 24.21 -10.01 -2.85
C THR A 259 23.33 -9.21 -3.82
N LYS A 260 23.01 -7.95 -3.48
CA LYS A 260 22.19 -7.06 -4.31
C LYS A 260 22.98 -5.90 -4.91
N ALA A 261 24.30 -5.83 -4.72
CA ALA A 261 25.10 -4.64 -5.03
C ALA A 261 24.99 -4.20 -6.51
N GLU A 262 25.16 -5.12 -7.46
CA GLU A 262 25.08 -4.82 -8.90
C GLU A 262 23.71 -4.26 -9.29
N TYR A 263 22.63 -4.88 -8.80
CA TYR A 263 21.26 -4.42 -9.03
C TYR A 263 21.02 -3.02 -8.44
N LEU A 264 21.55 -2.73 -7.26
CA LEU A 264 21.42 -1.39 -6.65
C LEU A 264 22.17 -0.31 -7.43
N VAL A 265 23.34 -0.64 -7.99
CA VAL A 265 24.09 0.27 -8.89
C VAL A 265 23.30 0.53 -10.17
N GLU A 266 22.70 -0.51 -10.76
CA GLU A 266 21.84 -0.37 -11.94
C GLU A 266 20.66 0.59 -11.68
N LEU A 267 20.04 0.47 -10.51
CA LEU A 267 18.97 1.37 -10.05
C LEU A 267 19.44 2.81 -9.81
N GLY A 268 20.73 3.04 -9.59
CA GLY A 268 21.30 4.38 -9.46
C GLY A 268 22.23 4.63 -8.29
N ALA A 269 22.48 3.66 -7.42
CA ALA A 269 23.41 3.86 -6.33
C ALA A 269 24.82 4.11 -6.90
N THR A 270 25.51 5.13 -6.38
CA THR A 270 26.89 5.43 -6.81
C THR A 270 27.91 4.72 -5.93
N HIS A 271 27.54 4.37 -4.71
CA HIS A 271 28.36 3.61 -3.78
C HIS A 271 27.51 2.59 -3.03
N ILE A 272 28.06 1.40 -2.80
CA ILE A 272 27.43 0.36 -1.97
C ILE A 272 28.33 0.10 -0.76
N ILE A 273 27.74 0.15 0.43
CA ILE A 273 28.42 -0.21 1.67
C ILE A 273 27.72 -1.43 2.27
N ASP A 274 28.51 -2.44 2.64
CA ASP A 274 28.01 -3.69 3.19
C ASP A 274 27.45 -3.48 4.60
N ARG A 275 26.14 -3.74 4.75
CA ARG A 275 25.41 -3.61 6.02
C ARG A 275 25.88 -4.57 7.11
N THR A 276 26.69 -5.58 6.79
CA THR A 276 27.22 -6.57 7.76
C THR A 276 28.48 -6.07 8.47
N LEU A 277 29.05 -4.95 8.03
CA LEU A 277 30.15 -4.29 8.70
C LEU A 277 29.71 -3.71 10.06
N SER A 278 30.66 -3.51 10.96
CA SER A 278 30.40 -2.77 12.20
C SER A 278 30.10 -1.31 11.90
N ASP A 279 29.35 -0.65 12.79
CA ASP A 279 29.00 0.77 12.66
C ASP A 279 30.24 1.66 12.46
N ASP A 280 31.35 1.40 13.16
CA ASP A 280 32.61 2.13 13.00
C ASP A 280 33.18 2.01 11.57
N LYS A 281 33.08 0.82 10.97
CA LYS A 281 33.55 0.57 9.60
C LYS A 281 32.61 1.22 8.60
N ILE A 282 31.30 1.11 8.79
CA ILE A 282 30.31 1.79 7.92
C ILE A 282 30.54 3.30 7.97
N GLU A 283 30.73 3.89 9.15
CA GLU A 283 31.06 5.30 9.28
C GLU A 283 32.36 5.65 8.56
N SER A 284 33.42 4.87 8.76
CA SER A 284 34.72 5.10 8.10
C SER A 284 34.59 5.10 6.57
N GLU A 285 33.86 4.14 5.99
CA GLU A 285 33.58 4.07 4.55
C GLU A 285 32.79 5.30 4.06
N VAL A 286 31.77 5.73 4.81
CA VAL A 286 31.03 6.95 4.50
C VAL A 286 31.94 8.18 4.54
N ARG A 287 32.80 8.31 5.57
CA ARG A 287 33.77 9.41 5.67
C ARG A 287 34.79 9.40 4.53
N ASN A 288 35.20 8.23 4.05
CA ASN A 288 36.10 8.14 2.90
C ASN A 288 35.47 8.69 1.62
N ILE A 289 34.14 8.56 1.46
CA ILE A 289 33.42 9.03 0.27
C ILE A 289 33.10 10.53 0.35
N VAL A 290 32.63 11.03 1.50
CA VAL A 290 32.07 12.40 1.60
C VAL A 290 32.72 13.28 2.68
N GLY A 291 33.71 12.75 3.39
CA GLY A 291 34.30 13.40 4.55
C GLY A 291 33.26 13.71 5.63
N ASP A 292 33.35 14.91 6.19
CA ASP A 292 32.41 15.40 7.19
C ASP A 292 31.21 16.16 6.58
N ASN A 293 30.95 16.03 5.26
CA ASN A 293 29.91 16.79 4.57
C ASN A 293 28.56 16.06 4.45
N LEU A 294 28.38 14.90 5.10
CA LEU A 294 27.10 14.20 5.04
C LEU A 294 26.03 14.90 5.89
N LEU A 295 25.04 15.50 5.24
CA LEU A 295 23.93 16.18 5.92
C LEU A 295 22.60 15.43 5.83
N HIS A 296 22.52 14.38 5.02
CA HIS A 296 21.25 13.75 4.65
C HIS A 296 21.36 12.22 4.71
N VAL A 297 20.56 11.63 5.59
CA VAL A 297 20.44 10.17 5.74
C VAL A 297 18.95 9.84 5.76
N CYS A 298 18.50 8.88 4.96
CA CYS A 298 17.17 8.27 5.13
C CYS A 298 17.29 6.80 5.52
N THR A 299 16.43 6.34 6.43
CA THR A 299 16.21 4.91 6.65
C THR A 299 15.03 4.42 5.83
N ALA A 300 15.24 3.35 5.06
CA ALA A 300 14.25 2.71 4.20
C ALA A 300 13.85 1.32 4.74
N VAL A 301 13.94 1.17 6.06
CA VAL A 301 13.65 -0.02 6.86
C VAL A 301 13.04 0.45 8.17
N LEU A 302 12.48 -0.47 8.97
CA LEU A 302 11.77 -0.16 10.21
C LEU A 302 12.57 -0.50 11.50
N PRO A 303 13.87 -0.14 11.65
CA PRO A 303 14.58 -0.49 12.87
C PRO A 303 14.10 0.39 14.03
N LYS A 304 14.00 -0.22 15.22
CA LYS A 304 13.77 0.55 16.46
C LYS A 304 14.97 1.43 16.79
N ASP A 305 16.17 0.91 16.54
CA ASP A 305 17.43 1.62 16.70
C ASP A 305 17.78 2.41 15.43
N GLN A 306 17.87 3.73 15.56
CA GLN A 306 18.19 4.68 14.49
C GLN A 306 19.60 5.28 14.65
N THR A 307 20.39 4.75 15.60
CA THR A 307 21.69 5.29 16.02
C THR A 307 22.68 5.38 14.87
N LEU A 308 22.81 4.33 14.06
CA LEU A 308 23.70 4.35 12.91
C LEU A 308 23.36 5.52 11.97
N GLY A 309 22.08 5.78 11.70
CA GLY A 309 21.67 6.89 10.83
C GLY A 309 22.11 8.26 11.35
N ALA A 310 21.95 8.49 12.66
CA ALA A 310 22.41 9.73 13.29
C ALA A 310 23.94 9.81 13.34
N ARG A 311 24.60 8.68 13.56
CA ARG A 311 26.06 8.56 13.66
C ARG A 311 26.75 8.95 12.35
N LEU A 312 26.18 8.60 11.20
CA LEU A 312 26.77 8.91 9.89
C LEU A 312 26.75 10.41 9.55
N LEU A 313 25.82 11.19 10.12
CA LEU A 313 25.73 12.63 9.87
C LEU A 313 27.02 13.36 10.26
N SER A 314 27.25 14.52 9.65
CA SER A 314 28.37 15.40 9.95
C SER A 314 28.53 15.66 11.46
N ASN A 315 29.77 15.71 11.92
CA ASN A 315 30.12 16.10 13.27
C ASN A 315 30.17 17.63 13.42
N SER A 316 30.56 18.35 12.36
CA SER A 316 30.72 19.82 12.39
C SER A 316 29.51 20.61 11.85
N LYS A 317 28.57 19.97 11.14
CA LYS A 317 27.41 20.61 10.52
C LYS A 317 26.12 19.90 10.90
N LYS A 318 25.03 20.66 11.03
CA LYS A 318 23.73 20.11 11.43
C LYS A 318 23.08 19.35 10.28
N GLY A 319 23.07 18.03 10.38
CA GLY A 319 22.41 17.13 9.43
C GLY A 319 20.98 16.74 9.82
N THR A 320 20.29 16.06 8.91
CA THR A 320 18.95 15.49 9.11
C THR A 320 18.95 14.00 8.79
N LEU A 321 18.43 13.21 9.74
CA LEU A 321 18.05 11.83 9.58
C LEU A 321 16.53 11.76 9.38
N VAL A 322 16.07 11.24 8.24
CA VAL A 322 14.67 10.92 8.00
C VAL A 322 14.43 9.43 8.23
N THR A 323 13.35 9.09 8.93
CA THR A 323 13.01 7.71 9.25
C THR A 323 11.57 7.39 8.83
N VAL A 324 11.36 6.24 8.17
CA VAL A 324 10.02 5.79 7.74
C VAL A 324 9.14 5.27 8.88
N THR A 325 9.69 5.22 10.10
CA THR A 325 8.95 5.00 11.34
C THR A 325 9.66 5.71 12.50
N LYS A 326 8.99 5.83 13.64
CA LYS A 326 9.61 6.34 14.87
C LYS A 326 10.61 5.31 15.41
N GLY A 327 11.72 5.80 15.94
CA GLY A 327 12.74 5.00 16.61
C GLY A 327 13.53 5.84 17.60
N THR A 328 14.48 5.21 18.26
CA THR A 328 15.35 5.85 19.26
C THR A 328 16.77 5.97 18.74
N VAL A 329 17.47 7.00 19.20
CA VAL A 329 18.91 7.16 18.97
C VAL A 329 19.61 7.06 20.32
N ASP A 330 20.60 6.18 20.39
CA ASP A 330 21.50 6.07 21.53
C ASP A 330 22.60 7.13 21.40
N GLU A 331 22.38 8.26 22.06
CA GLU A 331 23.30 9.42 22.05
C GLU A 331 24.72 9.05 22.52
N THR A 332 24.87 7.99 23.32
CA THR A 332 26.19 7.56 23.83
C THR A 332 27.09 6.99 22.73
N LYS A 333 26.54 6.68 21.55
CA LYS A 333 27.24 6.02 20.43
C LYS A 333 27.51 6.94 19.22
N LEU A 334 27.16 8.23 19.28
CA LEU A 334 27.22 9.13 18.11
C LEU A 334 28.55 9.85 17.88
N GLY A 335 29.48 9.79 18.84
CA GLY A 335 30.65 10.67 18.84
C GLY A 335 30.29 12.15 19.05
N GLU A 336 31.24 13.07 18.83
CA GLU A 336 31.01 14.51 19.04
C GLU A 336 30.19 15.15 17.90
N LYS A 337 28.86 15.19 18.06
CA LYS A 337 27.94 15.95 17.17
C LYS A 337 27.89 17.43 17.55
N LYS A 338 28.98 18.18 17.33
CA LYS A 338 29.14 19.58 17.78
C LYS A 338 28.02 20.52 17.31
N ALA A 339 27.50 20.32 16.10
CA ALA A 339 26.39 21.11 15.55
C ALA A 339 24.99 20.53 15.85
N GLY A 340 24.92 19.41 16.56
CA GLY A 340 23.72 18.59 16.72
C GLY A 340 23.20 18.03 15.40
N TYR A 341 22.03 17.39 15.46
CA TYR A 341 21.37 16.82 14.29
C TYR A 341 19.85 16.94 14.44
N ARG A 342 19.10 16.51 13.42
CA ARG A 342 17.64 16.42 13.44
C ARG A 342 17.22 15.00 13.11
N VAL A 343 16.21 14.48 13.81
CA VAL A 343 15.50 13.26 13.41
C VAL A 343 14.08 13.63 13.00
N ARG A 344 13.69 13.22 11.81
CA ARG A 344 12.37 13.45 11.21
C ARG A 344 11.72 12.10 10.89
N GLY A 345 11.00 11.57 11.86
CA GLY A 345 10.17 10.39 11.64
C GLY A 345 8.86 10.77 10.95
N PHE A 346 8.47 10.02 9.95
CA PHE A 346 7.16 10.14 9.32
C PHE A 346 6.57 8.75 9.09
N LEU A 347 5.27 8.74 8.82
CA LEU A 347 4.54 7.56 8.36
C LEU A 347 3.86 7.98 7.07
N CYS A 348 4.07 7.22 5.98
CA CYS A 348 3.43 7.52 4.71
C CYS A 348 1.91 7.40 4.88
N ARG A 349 1.20 8.51 4.69
CA ARG A 349 -0.26 8.59 4.72
C ARG A 349 -0.68 9.40 3.51
N PRO A 350 -0.99 8.74 2.37
CA PRO A 350 -1.32 9.44 1.13
C PRO A 350 -2.46 10.46 1.36
N HIS A 351 -3.49 10.03 2.08
CA HIS A 351 -4.71 10.79 2.38
C HIS A 351 -4.53 11.89 3.47
N ALA A 352 -3.36 12.00 4.10
CA ALA A 352 -3.13 13.04 5.10
C ALA A 352 -3.09 14.43 4.46
N LYS A 353 -3.84 15.38 5.03
CA LYS A 353 -3.98 16.74 4.49
C LYS A 353 -2.65 17.47 4.27
N ASP A 354 -1.66 17.22 5.14
CA ASP A 354 -0.35 17.86 5.09
C ASP A 354 0.61 17.26 4.04
N LYS A 355 0.23 16.13 3.42
CA LYS A 355 1.02 15.44 2.37
C LYS A 355 0.34 15.44 1.01
N ARG A 356 -0.94 15.79 0.95
CA ARG A 356 -1.76 15.69 -0.26
C ARG A 356 -1.16 16.45 -1.45
N GLU A 357 -0.67 17.67 -1.27
CA GLU A 357 -0.15 18.47 -2.40
C GLU A 357 1.01 17.77 -3.14
N LEU A 358 2.04 17.33 -2.41
CA LEU A 358 3.17 16.61 -3.00
C LEU A 358 2.74 15.25 -3.56
N ALA A 359 1.87 14.52 -2.83
CA ALA A 359 1.39 13.21 -3.26
C ALA A 359 0.57 13.30 -4.56
N THR A 360 -0.35 14.25 -4.68
CA THR A 360 -1.12 14.50 -5.91
C THR A 360 -0.20 14.91 -7.07
N LEU A 361 0.79 15.78 -6.81
CA LEU A 361 1.79 16.15 -7.83
C LEU A 361 2.59 14.93 -8.31
N PHE A 362 3.01 14.08 -7.38
CA PHE A 362 3.73 12.84 -7.69
C PHE A 362 2.85 11.88 -8.49
N TRP A 363 1.62 11.59 -8.04
CA TRP A 363 0.68 10.68 -8.73
C TRP A 363 0.36 11.12 -10.15
N LYS A 364 0.22 12.43 -10.39
CA LYS A 364 0.05 12.96 -11.74
C LYS A 364 1.23 12.65 -12.67
N ALA A 365 2.46 12.61 -12.14
CA ALA A 365 3.66 12.31 -12.91
C ALA A 365 3.98 10.80 -12.96
N PHE A 366 3.50 10.03 -11.99
CA PHE A 366 4.00 8.70 -11.67
C PHE A 366 3.85 7.69 -12.82
N PRO A 367 2.70 7.54 -13.50
CA PRO A 367 2.58 6.67 -14.67
C PRO A 367 3.63 6.98 -15.75
N GLY A 368 3.87 8.26 -16.02
CA GLY A 368 4.86 8.70 -17.00
C GLY A 368 6.32 8.49 -16.56
N LEU A 369 6.60 8.45 -15.25
CA LEU A 369 7.92 8.07 -14.74
C LEU A 369 8.17 6.57 -14.93
N ILE A 370 7.14 5.75 -14.77
CA ILE A 370 7.21 4.30 -15.01
C ILE A 370 7.39 4.02 -16.51
N GLU A 371 6.61 4.66 -17.37
CA GLU A 371 6.68 4.51 -18.82
C GLU A 371 8.07 4.86 -19.38
N LYS A 372 8.74 5.87 -18.80
CA LYS A 372 10.11 6.27 -19.15
C LYS A 372 11.20 5.37 -18.55
N GLY A 373 10.83 4.33 -17.79
CA GLY A 373 11.77 3.46 -17.07
C GLY A 373 12.54 4.16 -15.95
N ILE A 374 12.08 5.32 -15.48
CA ILE A 374 12.70 6.07 -14.38
C ILE A 374 12.40 5.37 -13.05
N LEU A 375 11.15 4.99 -12.85
CA LEU A 375 10.72 4.18 -11.71
C LEU A 375 10.33 2.80 -12.22
N ARG A 376 11.15 1.81 -11.88
CA ARG A 376 11.00 0.44 -12.34
C ARG A 376 10.41 -0.44 -11.23
N PRO A 377 9.61 -1.46 -11.60
CA PRO A 377 9.12 -2.48 -10.68
C PRO A 377 10.25 -3.15 -9.90
N THR A 378 9.92 -3.72 -8.74
CA THR A 378 10.85 -4.55 -7.96
C THR A 378 10.51 -6.03 -8.09
N PRO A 379 11.46 -6.95 -7.85
CA PRO A 379 11.15 -8.38 -7.82
C PRO A 379 10.01 -8.69 -6.84
N TYR A 380 9.14 -9.63 -7.24
CA TYR A 380 7.93 -10.00 -6.51
C TYR A 380 7.68 -11.51 -6.56
N GLU A 381 6.80 -11.96 -5.69
CA GLU A 381 6.22 -13.30 -5.71
C GLU A 381 4.70 -13.18 -5.73
N VAL A 382 4.03 -14.12 -6.38
CA VAL A 382 2.57 -14.10 -6.56
C VAL A 382 1.92 -15.21 -5.74
N VAL A 383 0.99 -14.81 -4.87
CA VAL A 383 0.02 -15.72 -4.27
C VAL A 383 -1.29 -15.62 -5.03
N LYS A 384 -1.78 -16.76 -5.53
CA LYS A 384 -3.04 -16.81 -6.27
C LYS A 384 -4.22 -16.92 -5.32
N GLY A 385 -5.15 -15.97 -5.47
CA GLY A 385 -6.43 -15.94 -4.75
C GLY A 385 -6.36 -15.31 -3.36
N LEU A 386 -7.52 -15.06 -2.78
CA LEU A 386 -7.67 -14.64 -1.37
C LEU A 386 -7.49 -15.86 -0.45
N ASP A 387 -6.27 -16.41 -0.43
CA ASP A 387 -5.90 -17.61 0.32
C ASP A 387 -5.41 -17.23 1.73
N GLU A 388 -6.29 -17.33 2.71
CA GLU A 388 -6.00 -16.94 4.10
C GLU A 388 -4.77 -17.64 4.69
N ASN A 389 -4.52 -18.90 4.34
CA ASN A 389 -3.42 -19.67 4.91
C ASN A 389 -2.08 -19.12 4.42
N LYS A 390 -1.93 -18.98 3.11
CA LYS A 390 -0.70 -18.44 2.49
C LYS A 390 -0.44 -17.00 2.89
N ILE A 391 -1.49 -16.18 2.99
CA ILE A 391 -1.34 -14.78 3.38
C ILE A 391 -0.84 -14.70 4.82
N ASN A 392 -1.36 -15.52 5.74
CA ASN A 392 -0.82 -15.56 7.09
C ASN A 392 0.62 -16.07 7.14
N GLU A 393 0.98 -17.09 6.35
CA GLU A 393 2.37 -17.58 6.26
C GLU A 393 3.33 -16.46 5.81
N ILE A 394 2.97 -15.70 4.79
CA ILE A 394 3.76 -14.55 4.32
C ILE A 394 3.89 -13.48 5.40
N LEU A 395 2.80 -13.17 6.11
CA LEU A 395 2.87 -12.20 7.19
C LEU A 395 3.72 -12.68 8.37
N ASP A 396 3.78 -13.99 8.61
CA ASP A 396 4.64 -14.60 9.62
C ASP A 396 6.14 -14.45 9.26
N GLU A 397 6.49 -14.31 7.97
CA GLU A 397 7.88 -14.06 7.54
C GLU A 397 8.40 -12.63 7.82
N TYR A 398 7.51 -11.66 8.06
CA TYR A 398 7.90 -10.30 8.44
C TYR A 398 8.24 -10.16 9.93
N GLY A 399 7.80 -11.12 10.76
CA GLY A 399 7.85 -11.09 12.23
C GLY A 399 9.19 -11.41 12.86
#